data_AF-E2RWN7-F1
#
_entry.id   AF-E2RWN7-F1
#
_cell.length_a   1.000
_cell.length_b   1.000
_cell.length_c   1.000
_cell.angle_alpha   90.00
_cell.angle_beta   90.00
_cell.angle_gamma   90.00
#
_symmetry.space_group_name_H-M   'P 1'
#
loop_
_entity.id
_entity.type
_entity.pdbx_description
1 polymer ?
#
loop_
_entity_poly.entity_id
_entity_poly.type
_entity_poly.pdbx_seq_one_letter_code
_entity_poly.pdbx_strand_id
1 'polypeptide(L)'
;DNSTDVSSMILKANKDMDYMFVEGDMMMPTRRNAIKCYRNRCLWPKTSSGLVEVPYLISDEYSDNEEATIKRAMQMFHTKTCIRFVPYSGQKDLISIESKYGCASTVGKYGYRQDLSLSVNGCIYTGIIQHELTHALGFYHEHTRSDRDDHVKINFENIQPDRKLNFRKRKTNNLDTPYDYSSLMHYSRDAFATYAGLETITPIPDRSVPIGQRYGLSTM
;
A
#
# COMPACT_ATOMS: atom_id res chain seq x y z
N ASP A 1 2.40 -18.81 -17.87
CA ASP A 1 2.06 -18.74 -16.44
C ASP A 1 2.14 -17.28 -16.03
N ASN A 2 0.99 -16.60 -15.95
CA ASN A 2 0.91 -15.13 -15.92
C ASN A 2 0.55 -14.67 -14.51
N SER A 3 1.39 -15.01 -13.52
CA SER A 3 1.20 -14.57 -12.13
C SER A 3 1.48 -13.07 -12.05
N THR A 4 0.48 -12.28 -12.41
CA THR A 4 0.57 -10.83 -12.40
C THR A 4 0.67 -10.38 -10.95
N ASP A 5 1.53 -9.42 -10.75
CA ASP A 5 1.94 -8.97 -9.46
C ASP A 5 0.98 -7.81 -8.96
N VAL A 6 0.74 -7.58 -7.66
CA VAL A 6 -0.15 -6.73 -6.85
C VAL A 6 0.14 -5.31 -7.21
N SER A 7 1.40 -4.88 -7.30
CA SER A 7 1.71 -3.58 -7.87
C SER A 7 1.18 -3.50 -9.31
N SER A 8 1.47 -4.46 -10.19
CA SER A 8 0.93 -4.44 -11.56
C SER A 8 -0.60 -4.56 -11.62
N MET A 9 -1.24 -5.28 -10.72
CA MET A 9 -2.69 -5.43 -10.62
C MET A 9 -3.34 -4.12 -10.15
N ILE A 10 -2.77 -3.50 -9.12
CA ILE A 10 -3.16 -2.18 -8.61
C ILE A 10 -2.97 -1.14 -9.72
N LEU A 11 -1.79 -1.08 -10.34
CA LEU A 11 -1.50 -0.15 -11.43
C LEU A 11 -2.42 -0.36 -12.64
N LYS A 12 -2.80 -1.61 -12.93
CA LYS A 12 -3.80 -1.93 -13.96
C LYS A 12 -5.19 -1.47 -13.57
N ALA A 13 -5.62 -1.72 -12.33
CA ALA A 13 -6.91 -1.28 -11.81
C ALA A 13 -7.03 0.25 -11.74
N ASN A 14 -5.90 0.95 -11.54
CA ASN A 14 -5.84 2.40 -11.39
C ASN A 14 -5.57 3.14 -12.71
N LYS A 15 -5.22 2.43 -13.79
CA LYS A 15 -4.69 3.02 -15.04
C LYS A 15 -5.63 4.06 -15.67
N ASP A 16 -6.94 3.77 -15.66
CA ASP A 16 -7.96 4.58 -16.34
C ASP A 16 -8.78 5.44 -15.36
N MET A 17 -8.31 5.59 -14.12
CA MET A 17 -8.97 6.42 -13.13
C MET A 17 -8.67 7.91 -13.39
N ASP A 18 -9.70 8.76 -13.36
CA ASP A 18 -9.58 10.23 -13.44
C ASP A 18 -9.04 10.85 -12.13
N TYR A 19 -8.27 10.07 -11.36
CA TYR A 19 -7.70 10.47 -10.09
C TYR A 19 -6.18 10.33 -10.13
N MET A 20 -5.47 11.39 -9.75
CA MET A 20 -4.01 11.37 -9.71
C MET A 20 -3.51 10.77 -8.38
N PHE A 21 -3.06 9.52 -8.43
CA PHE A 21 -2.43 8.86 -7.29
C PHE A 21 -0.92 9.09 -7.26
N VAL A 22 -0.39 9.35 -6.07
CA VAL A 22 1.06 9.41 -5.83
C VAL A 22 1.58 7.99 -5.77
N GLU A 23 2.63 7.68 -6.53
CA GLU A 23 3.11 6.29 -6.66
C GLU A 23 1.98 5.33 -7.04
N GLY A 24 1.07 5.77 -7.91
CA GLY A 24 0.08 4.89 -8.52
C GLY A 24 -1.13 4.51 -7.67
N ASP A 25 -1.06 4.55 -6.34
CA ASP A 25 -2.14 4.11 -5.44
C ASP A 25 -2.30 4.94 -4.14
N MET A 26 -1.39 5.87 -3.84
CA MET A 26 -1.55 6.71 -2.65
C MET A 26 -2.43 7.93 -2.93
N MET A 27 -3.53 8.03 -2.19
CA MET A 27 -4.39 9.20 -2.17
C MET A 27 -3.73 10.36 -1.42
N MET A 28 -3.83 11.56 -1.98
CA MET A 28 -3.39 12.78 -1.30
C MET A 28 -4.51 13.34 -0.42
N PRO A 29 -4.27 13.66 0.86
CA PRO A 29 -5.29 14.24 1.71
C PRO A 29 -5.77 15.60 1.16
N THR A 30 -7.06 15.72 0.86
CA THR A 30 -7.65 16.96 0.28
C THR A 30 -7.68 18.13 1.27
N ARG A 31 -7.49 17.88 2.57
CA ARG A 31 -7.64 18.86 3.65
C ARG A 31 -6.33 19.40 4.23
N ARG A 32 -5.15 18.89 3.82
CA ARG A 32 -3.85 19.33 4.35
C ARG A 32 -2.75 19.29 3.29
N ASN A 33 -2.02 20.39 3.16
CA ASN A 33 -0.88 20.55 2.23
C ASN A 33 0.47 20.04 2.79
N ALA A 34 0.52 19.52 4.02
CA ALA A 34 1.74 19.03 4.65
C ALA A 34 1.51 17.70 5.38
N ILE A 35 2.08 16.62 4.84
CA ILE A 35 2.28 15.36 5.58
C ILE A 35 3.64 15.47 6.28
N LYS A 36 3.67 16.11 7.45
CA LYS A 36 4.69 15.83 8.46
C LYS A 36 3.99 15.17 9.62
N CYS A 37 4.42 13.96 9.97
CA CYS A 37 3.91 13.21 11.12
C CYS A 37 4.35 13.84 12.44
N TYR A 38 3.91 15.07 12.71
CA TYR A 38 4.29 15.81 13.90
C TYR A 38 3.72 15.10 15.14
N ARG A 39 4.60 14.75 16.09
CA ARG A 39 4.27 14.05 17.34
C ARG A 39 3.47 12.74 17.12
N ASN A 40 3.80 11.99 16.06
CA ASN A 40 3.15 10.71 15.74
C ASN A 40 1.63 10.79 15.53
N ARG A 41 1.07 11.98 15.26
CA ARG A 41 -0.37 12.17 15.05
C ARG A 41 -0.88 11.54 13.76
N CYS A 42 0.04 11.15 12.87
CA CYS A 42 -0.27 10.41 11.66
C CYS A 42 -0.37 8.89 11.88
N LEU A 43 -0.10 8.39 13.10
CA LEU A 43 -0.18 6.96 13.41
C LEU A 43 -1.46 6.67 14.18
N TRP A 44 -1.96 5.44 14.04
CA TRP A 44 -3.06 4.93 14.86
C TRP A 44 -2.59 4.78 16.31
N PRO A 45 -3.38 5.23 17.30
CA PRO A 45 -2.96 5.22 18.69
C PRO A 45 -2.86 3.80 19.24
N LYS A 46 -1.78 3.54 19.98
CA LYS A 46 -1.65 2.32 20.77
C LYS A 46 -2.42 2.48 22.08
N THR A 47 -3.27 1.52 22.39
CA THR A 47 -4.05 1.46 23.63
C THR A 47 -3.16 1.08 24.81
N SER A 48 -3.68 1.23 26.03
CA SER A 48 -2.99 0.82 27.25
C SER A 48 -2.72 -0.69 27.33
N SER A 49 -3.51 -1.52 26.63
CA SER A 49 -3.26 -2.97 26.51
C SER A 49 -2.16 -3.30 25.52
N GLY A 50 -1.59 -2.30 24.85
CA GLY A 50 -0.54 -2.47 23.86
C GLY A 50 -1.04 -2.89 22.48
N LEU A 51 -2.34 -2.87 22.23
CA LEU A 51 -2.95 -3.09 20.92
C LEU A 51 -3.07 -1.77 20.16
N VAL A 52 -3.16 -1.84 18.83
CA VAL A 52 -3.50 -0.69 17.99
C VAL A 52 -4.84 -0.99 17.33
N GLU A 53 -5.89 -0.35 17.81
CA GLU A 53 -7.24 -0.53 17.27
C GLU A 53 -7.45 0.44 16.10
N VAL A 54 -7.84 -0.11 14.96
CA VAL A 54 -8.11 0.63 13.72
C VAL A 54 -9.59 0.42 13.39
N PRO A 55 -10.46 1.40 13.74
CA PRO A 55 -11.88 1.32 13.45
C PRO A 55 -12.13 1.32 11.95
N TYR A 56 -13.07 0.49 11.49
CA TYR A 56 -13.43 0.44 10.07
C TYR A 56 -14.94 0.35 9.83
N LEU A 57 -15.35 0.82 8.65
CA LEU A 57 -16.64 0.56 8.01
C LEU A 57 -16.38 -0.13 6.67
N ILE A 58 -17.30 -1.00 6.25
CA ILE A 58 -17.33 -1.61 4.92
C ILE A 58 -18.63 -1.16 4.26
N SER A 59 -18.55 -0.64 3.04
CA SER A 59 -19.72 -0.25 2.25
C SER A 59 -20.66 -1.44 2.03
N ASP A 60 -21.96 -1.17 1.96
CA ASP A 60 -23.00 -2.16 1.61
C ASP A 60 -23.00 -2.52 0.12
N GLU A 61 -22.16 -1.86 -0.70
CA GLU A 61 -21.93 -2.21 -2.10
C GLU A 61 -21.21 -3.56 -2.27
N TYR A 62 -20.42 -3.98 -1.28
CA TYR A 62 -19.72 -5.26 -1.31
C TYR A 62 -20.69 -6.42 -1.06
N SER A 63 -20.60 -7.48 -1.86
CA SER A 63 -21.25 -8.74 -1.56
C SER A 63 -20.67 -9.41 -0.31
N ASP A 64 -21.43 -10.32 0.30
CA ASP A 64 -20.99 -11.09 1.48
C ASP A 64 -19.63 -11.78 1.26
N ASN A 65 -19.36 -12.26 0.04
CA ASN A 65 -18.11 -12.92 -0.31
C ASN A 65 -16.93 -11.94 -0.38
N GLU A 66 -17.16 -10.74 -0.89
CA GLU A 66 -16.15 -9.68 -0.97
C GLU A 66 -15.85 -9.13 0.43
N GLU A 67 -16.88 -8.87 1.23
CA GLU A 67 -16.74 -8.49 2.64
C GLU A 67 -15.98 -9.56 3.44
N ALA A 68 -16.29 -10.84 3.25
CA ALA A 68 -15.56 -11.94 3.87
C ALA A 68 -14.08 -11.96 3.47
N THR A 69 -13.77 -11.61 2.23
CA THR A 69 -12.38 -11.53 1.73
C THR A 69 -11.64 -10.36 2.37
N ILE A 70 -12.27 -9.20 2.51
CA ILE A 70 -11.73 -8.03 3.21
C ILE A 70 -11.44 -8.38 4.69
N LYS A 71 -12.40 -9.00 5.38
CA LYS A 71 -12.23 -9.41 6.79
C LYS A 71 -11.12 -10.45 6.95
N ARG A 72 -10.99 -11.41 6.03
CA ARG A 72 -9.90 -12.40 6.05
C ARG A 72 -8.53 -11.74 5.89
N ALA A 73 -8.42 -10.74 5.01
CA ALA A 73 -7.19 -9.97 4.85
C ALA A 73 -6.81 -9.23 6.15
N MET A 74 -7.79 -8.64 6.85
CA MET A 74 -7.58 -8.00 8.16
C MET A 74 -7.11 -8.98 9.24
N GLN A 75 -7.66 -10.20 9.28
CA GLN A 75 -7.29 -11.23 10.27
C GLN A 75 -5.81 -11.59 10.22
N MET A 76 -5.16 -11.50 9.07
CA MET A 76 -3.73 -11.77 8.94
C MET A 76 -2.85 -10.78 9.71
N PHE A 77 -3.32 -9.54 9.91
CA PHE A 77 -2.64 -8.60 10.80
C PHE A 77 -2.83 -9.00 12.27
N HIS A 78 -4.00 -9.55 12.62
CA HIS A 78 -4.30 -9.93 14.00
C HIS A 78 -3.40 -11.07 14.50
N THR A 79 -3.06 -12.01 13.61
CA THR A 79 -2.22 -13.17 13.93
C THR A 79 -0.73 -12.85 14.01
N LYS A 80 -0.27 -11.80 13.32
CA LYS A 80 1.16 -11.46 13.20
C LYS A 80 1.59 -10.20 13.97
N THR A 81 0.65 -9.34 14.35
CA THR A 81 0.97 -8.01 14.88
C THR A 81 0.07 -7.62 16.06
N CYS A 82 0.31 -6.45 16.65
CA CYS A 82 -0.59 -5.83 17.63
C CYS A 82 -1.75 -5.04 17.00
N ILE A 83 -1.84 -4.97 15.67
CA ILE A 83 -2.91 -4.26 14.96
C ILE A 83 -4.21 -5.06 15.05
N ARG A 84 -5.31 -4.37 15.38
CA ARG A 84 -6.67 -4.92 15.44
C ARG A 84 -7.60 -4.02 14.65
N PHE A 85 -8.01 -4.47 13.48
CA PHE A 85 -9.14 -3.88 12.77
C PHE A 85 -10.42 -4.21 13.52
N VAL A 86 -11.15 -3.18 13.95
CA VAL A 86 -12.36 -3.32 14.76
C VAL A 86 -13.55 -2.65 14.06
N PRO A 87 -14.75 -3.23 14.09
CA PRO A 87 -15.94 -2.55 13.57
C PRO A 87 -16.13 -1.20 14.25
N TYR A 88 -16.48 -0.19 13.45
CA TYR A 88 -16.78 1.14 13.98
C TYR A 88 -17.94 1.10 14.98
N SER A 89 -17.73 1.77 16.11
CA SER A 89 -18.69 1.84 17.23
C SER A 89 -18.75 3.26 17.84
N GLY A 90 -18.42 4.30 17.07
CA GLY A 90 -18.45 5.71 17.51
C GLY A 90 -17.09 6.41 17.60
N GLN A 91 -16.00 5.78 17.17
CA GLN A 91 -14.66 6.36 17.19
C GLN A 91 -14.51 7.53 16.21
N LYS A 92 -13.88 8.63 16.64
CA LYS A 92 -13.71 9.81 15.77
C LYS A 92 -13.00 9.52 14.45
N ASP A 93 -11.93 8.73 14.50
CA ASP A 93 -11.08 8.42 13.36
C ASP A 93 -11.36 6.98 12.91
N LEU A 94 -11.59 6.73 11.62
CA LEU A 94 -11.92 5.41 11.07
C LEU A 94 -11.54 5.28 9.60
N ILE A 95 -11.27 4.05 9.15
CA ILE A 95 -11.14 3.72 7.73
C ILE A 95 -12.52 3.37 7.15
N SER A 96 -12.93 4.03 6.08
CA SER A 96 -14.12 3.65 5.31
C SER A 96 -13.70 2.91 4.07
N ILE A 97 -14.06 1.64 3.98
CA ILE A 97 -13.72 0.79 2.85
C ILE A 97 -14.83 0.92 1.81
N GLU A 98 -14.49 1.42 0.64
CA GLU A 98 -15.43 1.85 -0.39
C GLU A 98 -15.00 1.36 -1.79
N SER A 99 -15.95 1.06 -2.67
CA SER A 99 -15.68 0.73 -4.07
C SER A 99 -15.78 2.00 -4.92
N LYS A 100 -14.72 2.83 -4.93
CA LYS A 100 -14.74 4.15 -5.62
C LYS A 100 -13.77 4.24 -6.79
N TYR A 101 -12.47 4.26 -6.48
CA TYR A 101 -11.40 4.57 -7.42
C TYR A 101 -10.29 3.52 -7.34
N GLY A 102 -10.38 2.50 -8.19
CA GLY A 102 -9.38 1.42 -8.23
C GLY A 102 -9.00 0.92 -6.82
N CYS A 103 -7.72 0.64 -6.61
CA CYS A 103 -7.13 0.21 -5.34
C CYS A 103 -6.26 1.34 -4.80
N ALA A 104 -6.64 1.96 -3.70
CA ALA A 104 -5.93 3.13 -3.21
C ALA A 104 -6.22 3.44 -1.75
N SER A 105 -5.25 4.05 -1.09
CA SER A 105 -5.34 4.38 0.33
C SER A 105 -4.56 5.66 0.65
N THR A 106 -4.87 6.27 1.78
CA THR A 106 -4.02 7.33 2.34
C THR A 106 -2.93 6.73 3.21
N VAL A 107 -1.77 7.38 3.31
CA VAL A 107 -0.69 6.90 4.18
C VAL A 107 -0.88 7.36 5.62
N GLY A 108 -1.13 6.39 6.50
CA GLY A 108 -1.34 6.60 7.93
C GLY A 108 -2.72 7.16 8.27
N LYS A 109 -2.88 7.55 9.53
CA LYS A 109 -4.07 8.18 10.09
C LYS A 109 -4.06 9.68 9.84
N TYR A 110 -4.89 10.19 8.94
CA TYR A 110 -5.00 11.65 8.74
C TYR A 110 -6.09 12.31 9.61
N GLY A 111 -7.00 11.50 10.17
CA GLY A 111 -8.04 11.89 11.13
C GLY A 111 -9.44 12.01 10.51
N TYR A 112 -10.47 11.82 11.34
CA TYR A 112 -11.86 11.59 10.95
C TYR A 112 -12.02 10.34 10.07
N ARG A 113 -13.10 10.27 9.29
CA ARG A 113 -13.31 9.24 8.27
C ARG A 113 -12.28 9.39 7.15
N GLN A 114 -11.56 8.30 6.87
CA GLN A 114 -10.64 8.19 5.75
C GLN A 114 -11.00 7.06 4.81
N ASP A 115 -11.18 7.39 3.54
CA ASP A 115 -11.54 6.41 2.54
C ASP A 115 -10.31 5.55 2.19
N LEU A 116 -10.56 4.24 2.06
CA LEU A 116 -9.69 3.25 1.45
C LEU A 116 -10.50 2.63 0.32
N SER A 117 -10.06 2.87 -0.91
CA SER A 117 -10.75 2.38 -2.09
C SER A 117 -10.31 0.96 -2.43
N LEU A 118 -11.27 0.05 -2.50
CA LEU A 118 -11.11 -1.27 -3.07
C LEU A 118 -12.23 -1.49 -4.08
N SER A 119 -11.99 -1.13 -5.34
CA SER A 119 -12.92 -1.41 -6.43
C SER A 119 -13.26 -2.90 -6.47
N VAL A 120 -14.55 -3.23 -6.51
CA VAL A 120 -15.04 -4.60 -6.76
C VAL A 120 -14.44 -5.16 -8.06
N ASN A 121 -14.16 -4.27 -9.02
CA ASN A 121 -13.49 -4.59 -10.27
C ASN A 121 -11.96 -4.47 -10.12
N GLY A 122 -11.33 -5.48 -9.52
CA GLY A 122 -9.87 -5.67 -9.60
C GLY A 122 -9.08 -5.55 -8.30
N CYS A 123 -9.70 -5.15 -7.18
CA CYS A 123 -8.99 -4.93 -5.91
C CYS A 123 -9.31 -5.95 -4.82
N ILE A 124 -10.32 -6.79 -4.99
CA ILE A 124 -10.76 -7.77 -3.99
C ILE A 124 -9.88 -9.03 -4.03
N TYR A 125 -8.61 -8.83 -3.72
CA TYR A 125 -7.60 -9.88 -3.58
C TYR A 125 -6.88 -9.67 -2.25
N THR A 126 -6.68 -10.74 -1.48
CA THR A 126 -6.10 -10.67 -0.12
C THR A 126 -4.81 -9.85 -0.07
N GLY A 127 -3.89 -10.03 -1.03
CA GLY A 127 -2.63 -9.27 -1.10
C GLY A 127 -2.83 -7.79 -1.38
N ILE A 128 -3.75 -7.41 -2.29
CA ILE A 128 -4.06 -6.00 -2.58
C ILE A 128 -4.71 -5.35 -1.36
N ILE A 129 -5.67 -6.02 -0.73
CA ILE A 129 -6.33 -5.51 0.47
C ILE A 129 -5.32 -5.28 1.60
N GLN A 130 -4.41 -6.23 1.81
CA GLN A 130 -3.32 -6.08 2.78
C GLN A 130 -2.37 -4.93 2.43
N HIS A 131 -2.08 -4.72 1.14
CA HIS A 131 -1.26 -3.60 0.67
C HIS A 131 -1.90 -2.25 1.02
N GLU A 132 -3.17 -2.06 0.67
CA GLU A 132 -3.89 -0.80 0.96
C GLU A 132 -4.10 -0.55 2.46
N LEU A 133 -4.36 -1.61 3.23
CA LEU A 133 -4.41 -1.52 4.69
C LEU A 133 -3.04 -1.15 5.27
N THR A 134 -1.94 -1.63 4.68
CA THR A 134 -0.57 -1.30 5.10
C THR A 134 -0.24 0.17 4.82
N HIS A 135 -0.70 0.73 3.70
CA HIS A 135 -0.68 2.18 3.50
C HIS A 135 -1.44 2.92 4.60
N ALA A 136 -2.68 2.51 4.91
CA ALA A 136 -3.49 3.14 5.95
C ALA A 136 -2.83 3.08 7.35
N LEU A 137 -1.94 2.12 7.60
CA LEU A 137 -1.15 2.02 8.82
C LEU A 137 0.07 2.96 8.86
N GLY A 138 0.49 3.51 7.72
CA GLY A 138 1.55 4.52 7.63
C GLY A 138 2.78 4.11 6.82
N PHE A 139 2.73 3.01 6.07
CA PHE A 139 3.86 2.53 5.29
C PHE A 139 3.83 3.08 3.86
N TYR A 140 5.00 3.48 3.37
CA TYR A 140 5.25 3.79 1.97
C TYR A 140 5.78 2.56 1.24
N HIS A 141 5.94 2.66 -0.08
CA HIS A 141 6.54 1.59 -0.86
C HIS A 141 8.01 1.35 -0.54
N GLU A 142 8.42 0.07 -0.55
CA GLU A 142 9.77 -0.38 -0.19
C GLU A 142 10.84 0.21 -1.13
N HIS A 143 10.57 0.29 -2.44
CA HIS A 143 11.50 0.83 -3.44
C HIS A 143 11.74 2.34 -3.34
N THR A 144 11.02 3.02 -2.45
CA THR A 144 11.17 4.45 -2.16
C THR A 144 11.92 4.73 -0.87
N ARG A 145 12.36 3.70 -0.13
CA ARG A 145 13.18 3.87 1.08
C ARG A 145 14.41 4.74 0.81
N SER A 146 14.86 5.43 1.86
CA SER A 146 16.02 6.33 1.79
C SER A 146 17.33 5.62 1.44
N ASP A 147 17.48 4.35 1.83
CA ASP A 147 18.61 3.44 1.61
C ASP A 147 18.46 2.55 0.35
N ARG A 148 17.37 2.68 -0.41
CA ARG A 148 17.05 1.74 -1.51
C ARG A 148 18.14 1.61 -2.59
N ASP A 149 18.97 2.64 -2.80
CA ASP A 149 20.03 2.59 -3.83
C ASP A 149 21.16 1.59 -3.49
N ASP A 150 21.22 1.10 -2.24
CA ASP A 150 22.13 0.02 -1.83
C ASP A 150 21.59 -1.38 -2.19
N HIS A 151 20.33 -1.46 -2.63
CA HIS A 151 19.57 -2.70 -2.83
C HIS A 151 18.97 -2.83 -4.23
N VAL A 152 18.57 -1.72 -4.85
CA VAL A 152 18.00 -1.71 -6.20
C VAL A 152 18.56 -0.58 -7.03
N LYS A 153 18.76 -0.86 -8.32
CA LYS A 153 18.97 0.15 -9.34
C LYS A 153 17.63 0.50 -10.00
N ILE A 154 17.35 1.80 -10.10
CA ILE A 154 16.21 2.30 -10.89
C ILE A 154 16.69 2.66 -12.30
N ASN A 155 16.12 2.03 -13.31
CA ASN A 155 16.42 2.27 -14.72
C ASN A 155 15.48 3.36 -15.25
N PHE A 156 15.78 4.63 -14.92
CA PHE A 156 14.91 5.78 -15.25
C PHE A 156 14.65 5.98 -16.75
N GLU A 157 15.50 5.47 -17.61
CA GLU A 157 15.36 5.43 -19.06
C GLU A 157 14.21 4.52 -19.52
N ASN A 158 13.88 3.49 -18.74
CA ASN A 158 12.84 2.51 -19.06
C ASN A 158 11.45 2.92 -18.53
N ILE A 159 11.37 3.98 -17.72
CA ILE A 159 10.14 4.42 -17.06
C ILE A 159 9.40 5.43 -17.95
N GLN A 160 8.07 5.27 -18.03
CA GLN A 160 7.19 6.24 -18.69
C GLN A 160 7.49 7.67 -18.19
N PRO A 161 7.68 8.68 -19.08
CA PRO A 161 8.16 10.00 -18.68
C PRO A 161 7.35 10.69 -17.57
N ASP A 162 6.03 10.57 -17.60
CA ASP A 162 5.08 11.11 -16.63
C ASP A 162 5.04 10.33 -15.30
N ARG A 163 5.63 9.13 -15.24
CA ARG A 163 5.65 8.24 -14.07
C ARG A 163 6.96 8.24 -13.30
N LYS A 164 8.00 8.93 -13.78
CA LYS A 164 9.32 9.00 -13.11
C LYS A 164 9.26 9.49 -11.67
N LEU A 165 8.28 10.33 -11.33
CA LEU A 165 8.08 10.83 -9.96
C LEU A 165 7.75 9.71 -8.97
N ASN A 166 7.13 8.61 -9.42
CA ASN A 166 6.74 7.46 -8.58
C ASN A 166 7.93 6.63 -8.08
N PHE A 167 9.16 6.94 -8.52
CA PHE A 167 10.39 6.24 -8.16
C PHE A 167 11.35 7.10 -7.35
N ARG A 168 10.95 8.34 -7.01
CA ARG A 168 11.77 9.22 -6.17
C ARG A 168 11.84 8.67 -4.75
N LYS A 169 13.05 8.69 -4.18
CA LYS A 169 13.25 8.32 -2.78
C LYS A 169 12.48 9.25 -1.85
N ARG A 170 11.99 8.68 -0.76
CA ARG A 170 11.39 9.40 0.37
C ARG A 170 12.37 9.46 1.53
N LYS A 171 12.18 10.45 2.39
CA LYS A 171 12.81 10.47 3.70
C LYS A 171 12.01 9.54 4.62
N THR A 172 12.38 8.27 4.64
CA THR A 172 11.72 7.23 5.43
C THR A 172 12.31 7.13 6.83
N ASN A 173 11.49 6.70 7.80
CA ASN A 173 11.97 6.08 9.02
C ASN A 173 11.96 4.57 8.75
N ASN A 174 13.14 3.97 8.64
CA ASN A 174 13.29 2.56 8.29
C ASN A 174 13.04 1.63 9.50
N LEU A 175 12.72 2.18 10.68
CA LEU A 175 12.44 1.42 11.91
C LEU A 175 13.54 0.42 12.30
N ASP A 176 14.78 0.72 11.90
CA ASP A 176 15.94 -0.15 12.03
C ASP A 176 15.75 -1.56 11.41
N THR A 177 14.87 -1.69 10.42
CA THR A 177 14.68 -2.94 9.67
C THR A 177 15.52 -2.96 8.38
N PRO A 178 16.01 -4.15 7.96
CA PRO A 178 16.66 -4.30 6.68
C PRO A 178 15.68 -4.02 5.53
N TYR A 179 16.23 -3.75 4.34
CA TYR A 179 15.45 -3.68 3.10
C TYR A 179 14.88 -5.06 2.75
N ASP A 180 13.59 -5.12 2.43
CA ASP A 180 12.90 -6.38 2.16
C ASP A 180 12.41 -6.47 0.71
N TYR A 181 13.15 -7.20 -0.13
CA TYR A 181 12.74 -7.49 -1.51
C TYR A 181 11.41 -8.24 -1.60
N SER A 182 11.06 -9.02 -0.58
CA SER A 182 9.81 -9.77 -0.49
C SER A 182 8.65 -8.96 0.09
N SER A 183 8.87 -7.68 0.41
CA SER A 183 7.85 -6.80 0.95
C SER A 183 6.65 -6.73 0.01
N LEU A 184 5.44 -6.85 0.59
CA LEU A 184 4.18 -6.64 -0.14
C LEU A 184 4.08 -5.21 -0.69
N MET A 185 4.85 -4.29 -0.11
CA MET A 185 4.94 -2.88 -0.51
C MET A 185 6.03 -2.64 -1.56
N HIS A 186 6.68 -3.67 -2.09
CA HIS A 186 7.67 -3.53 -3.15
C HIS A 186 7.01 -3.63 -4.53
N TYR A 187 7.33 -2.69 -5.41
CA TYR A 187 6.96 -2.77 -6.82
C TYR A 187 7.59 -3.96 -7.54
N SER A 188 6.94 -4.40 -8.61
CA SER A 188 7.54 -5.33 -9.57
C SER A 188 8.65 -4.69 -10.39
N ARG A 189 9.36 -5.55 -11.10
CA ARG A 189 10.49 -5.18 -11.97
C ARG A 189 10.09 -4.27 -13.12
N ASP A 190 8.87 -4.40 -13.62
CA ASP A 190 8.36 -3.76 -14.83
C ASP A 190 7.31 -2.67 -14.52
N ALA A 191 7.15 -2.30 -13.25
CA ALA A 191 6.25 -1.24 -12.84
C ALA A 191 6.48 0.03 -13.67
N PHE A 192 5.43 0.56 -14.31
CA PHE A 192 5.47 1.73 -15.18
C PHE A 192 6.52 1.69 -16.32
N ALA A 193 6.90 0.50 -16.79
CA ALA A 193 7.75 0.36 -17.96
C ALA A 193 7.11 1.02 -19.19
N THR A 194 7.93 1.66 -20.02
CA THR A 194 7.47 2.26 -21.29
C THR A 194 7.04 1.18 -22.29
N TYR A 195 7.69 0.02 -22.25
CA TYR A 195 7.38 -1.13 -23.11
C TYR A 195 7.41 -2.42 -22.30
N ALA A 196 6.59 -3.40 -22.71
CA ALA A 196 6.58 -4.72 -22.10
C ALA A 196 7.97 -5.39 -22.22
N GLY A 197 8.43 -6.00 -21.14
CA GLY A 197 9.73 -6.68 -21.07
C GLY A 197 10.91 -5.79 -20.63
N LEU A 198 10.72 -4.48 -20.42
CA LEU A 198 11.73 -3.63 -19.81
C LEU A 198 11.65 -3.66 -18.29
N GLU A 199 12.81 -3.76 -17.63
CA GLU A 199 12.89 -3.61 -16.18
C GLU A 199 13.09 -2.13 -15.81
N THR A 200 12.21 -1.57 -14.99
CA THR A 200 12.35 -0.27 -14.32
C THR A 200 13.06 -0.38 -12.98
N ILE A 201 12.97 -1.54 -12.31
CA ILE A 201 13.67 -1.85 -11.05
C ILE A 201 14.50 -3.12 -11.23
N THR A 202 15.78 -3.03 -10.90
CA THR A 202 16.72 -4.16 -10.94
C THR A 202 17.34 -4.35 -9.56
N PRO A 203 17.11 -5.50 -8.88
CA PRO A 203 17.80 -5.84 -7.64
C PRO A 203 19.31 -5.96 -7.81
N ILE A 204 20.06 -5.56 -6.78
CA ILE A 204 21.53 -5.64 -6.70
C ILE A 204 21.97 -6.19 -5.34
N PRO A 205 23.16 -6.84 -5.25
CA PRO A 205 24.02 -7.22 -6.37
C PRO A 205 23.46 -8.38 -7.22
N ASP A 206 22.50 -9.13 -6.68
CA ASP A 206 21.90 -10.27 -7.35
C ASP A 206 20.62 -9.89 -8.10
N ARG A 207 20.70 -9.83 -9.43
CA ARG A 207 19.55 -9.52 -10.29
C ARG A 207 18.47 -10.58 -10.28
N SER A 208 18.69 -11.78 -9.75
CA SER A 208 17.70 -12.87 -9.75
C SER A 208 16.69 -12.80 -8.60
N VAL A 209 16.96 -11.97 -7.58
CA VAL A 209 16.11 -11.84 -6.38
C VAL A 209 14.67 -11.44 -6.74
N PRO A 210 13.63 -12.19 -6.38
CA PRO A 210 12.26 -11.83 -6.71
C PRO A 210 11.82 -10.56 -5.98
N ILE A 211 11.10 -9.68 -6.69
CA ILE A 211 10.45 -8.48 -6.13
C ILE A 211 9.02 -8.37 -6.64
N GLY A 212 8.15 -7.77 -5.84
CA GLY A 212 6.73 -7.69 -6.15
C GLY A 212 6.04 -9.05 -5.99
N GLN A 213 6.01 -9.61 -4.78
CA GLN A 213 5.26 -10.83 -4.44
C GLN A 213 3.82 -10.56 -3.97
N ARG A 214 2.96 -11.59 -3.98
CA ARG A 214 1.47 -11.45 -3.94
C ARG A 214 0.75 -12.23 -2.88
N TYR A 215 1.50 -12.98 -2.10
CA TYR A 215 0.96 -13.96 -1.19
C TYR A 215 0.45 -13.30 0.10
N GLY A 216 1.11 -12.22 0.52
CA GLY A 216 0.70 -11.40 1.65
C GLY A 216 1.87 -10.74 2.34
N LEU A 217 1.67 -10.30 3.57
CA LEU A 217 2.75 -9.70 4.38
C LEU A 217 3.95 -10.65 4.49
N SER A 218 5.14 -10.14 4.16
CA SER A 218 6.41 -10.85 4.32
C SER A 218 6.66 -11.21 5.79
N THR A 219 7.50 -12.22 6.00
CA THR A 219 8.04 -12.53 7.32
C THR A 219 9.21 -11.59 7.58
N MET A 220 9.15 -10.85 8.69
CA MET A 220 10.34 -10.13 9.19
C MET A 220 11.42 -11.10 9.66
#